data_AF-A0A958F6C9-F1
#
_entry.id   AF-A0A958F6C9-F1
#
_cell.length_a   1.000
_cell.length_b   1.000
_cell.length_c   1.000
_cell.angle_alpha   90.00
_cell.angle_beta   90.00
_cell.angle_gamma   90.00
#
_symmetry.space_group_name_H-M   'P 1'
#
loop_
_entity.id
_entity.type
_entity.pdbx_description
1 polymer ?
#
loop_
_entity_poly.entity_id
_entity_poly.type
_entity_poly.pdbx_seq_one_letter_code
_entity_poly.pdbx_strand_id
1 'polypeptide(L)'
;EIADVVLAGASAYEKDGTFTNYQQRVQRIRQAVLPPMAAKTDLEIFQELLDLFDLPKALRAQLVFKEIAEKVKGYQGMDYRGLGDLGMAKG
;
A
#
# COMPACT_ATOMS: atom_id res chain seq x y z
N GLU A 1 -3.35 19.48 17.85
CA GLU A 1 -1.97 19.08 17.53
C GLU A 1 -1.28 18.65 18.82
N ILE A 2 -1.07 17.35 19.03
CA ILE A 2 -0.41 16.79 20.22
C ILE A 2 0.52 15.64 19.78
N ALA A 3 1.10 15.73 18.59
CA ALA A 3 2.04 14.72 18.11
C ALA A 3 3.46 15.11 18.51
N ASP A 4 4.19 14.18 19.15
CA ASP A 4 5.61 14.38 19.48
C ASP A 4 6.49 14.31 18.22
N VAL A 5 6.08 13.52 17.23
CA VAL A 5 6.80 13.31 15.98
C VAL A 5 5.81 13.32 14.81
N VAL A 6 6.20 13.99 13.72
CA VAL A 6 5.47 13.99 12.45
C VAL A 6 6.41 13.51 11.35
N LEU A 7 5.99 12.46 10.62
CA LEU A 7 6.72 11.92 9.48
C LEU A 7 5.96 12.28 8.20
N ALA A 8 6.66 12.84 7.21
CA ALA A 8 6.06 13.28 5.96
C ALA A 8 5.68 12.08 5.07
N GLY A 9 4.38 11.82 4.94
CA GLY A 9 3.83 10.76 4.09
C GLY A 9 3.50 11.23 2.68
N ALA A 10 3.73 10.37 1.70
CA ALA A 10 3.35 10.57 0.30
C ALA A 10 1.82 10.45 0.11
N SER A 11 1.28 11.28 -0.80
CA SER A 11 -0.15 11.26 -1.13
C SER A 11 -0.56 10.00 -1.88
N ALA A 12 -1.87 9.81 -2.10
CA ALA A 12 -2.38 8.64 -2.85
C ALA A 12 -1.90 8.59 -4.31
N TYR A 13 -1.58 9.75 -4.90
CA TYR A 13 -1.10 9.85 -6.28
C TYR A 13 0.41 9.63 -6.41
N GLU A 14 1.11 9.58 -5.28
CA GLU A 14 2.56 9.48 -5.20
C GLU A 14 3.05 8.07 -4.87
N LYS A 15 2.13 7.12 -4.73
CA LYS A 15 2.45 5.76 -4.29
C LYS A 15 1.76 4.67 -5.08
N ASP A 16 2.39 3.50 -5.06
CA ASP A 16 1.83 2.27 -5.57
C ASP A 16 1.10 1.51 -4.46
N GLY A 17 -0.11 1.02 -4.77
CA GLY A 17 -0.86 0.17 -3.85
C GLY A 17 -2.20 -0.31 -4.41
N THR A 18 -3.11 -0.64 -3.50
CA THR A 18 -4.51 -0.87 -3.83
C THR A 18 -5.40 -0.05 -2.92
N PHE A 19 -6.59 0.30 -3.40
CA PHE A 19 -7.63 0.95 -2.63
C PHE A 19 -8.92 0.13 -2.71
N THR A 20 -9.57 -0.11 -1.57
CA THR A 20 -10.90 -0.74 -1.54
C THR A 20 -11.94 0.36 -1.38
N ASN A 21 -12.82 0.53 -2.37
CA ASN A 21 -13.83 1.59 -2.35
C ASN A 21 -15.09 1.18 -1.54
N TYR A 22 -16.06 2.10 -1.47
CA TYR A 22 -17.32 1.90 -0.75
C TYR A 22 -18.20 0.76 -1.29
N GLN A 23 -18.00 0.35 -2.56
CA GLN A 23 -18.68 -0.79 -3.18
C GLN A 23 -17.91 -2.10 -2.98
N GLN A 24 -16.95 -2.12 -2.05
CA GLN A 24 -16.05 -3.26 -1.80
C GLN A 24 -15.27 -3.69 -3.05
N ARG A 25 -14.95 -2.77 -3.94
CA ARG A 25 -14.11 -3.02 -5.10
C ARG A 25 -12.68 -2.62 -4.82
N VAL A 26 -11.77 -3.58 -4.98
CA VAL A 26 -10.32 -3.38 -4.89
C VAL A 26 -9.83 -2.88 -6.24
N GLN A 27 -9.19 -1.72 -6.25
CA GLN A 27 -8.64 -1.09 -7.45
C GLN A 27 -7.15 -0.86 -7.28
N ARG A 28 -6.39 -0.97 -8.36
CA ARG A 28 -4.97 -0.66 -8.39
C ARG A 28 -4.78 0.85 -8.40
N ILE A 29 -3.96 1.36 -7.48
CA ILE A 29 -3.40 2.71 -7.60
C ILE A 29 -1.96 2.59 -8.10
N ARG A 30 -1.60 3.47 -9.02
CA ARG A 30 -0.26 3.56 -9.61
C ARG A 30 0.30 4.93 -9.23
N GLN A 31 1.60 4.99 -8.98
CA GLN A 31 2.28 6.26 -8.81
C GLN A 31 2.12 7.10 -10.08
N ALA A 32 1.44 8.23 -9.97
CA ALA A 32 1.21 9.17 -11.06
C ALA A 32 2.27 10.28 -11.08
N VAL A 33 2.74 10.69 -9.90
CA VAL A 33 3.79 11.69 -9.71
C VAL A 33 4.77 11.23 -8.63
N LEU A 34 5.98 11.76 -8.63
CA LEU A 34 6.95 11.45 -7.57
C LEU A 34 6.57 12.15 -6.26
N PRO A 35 6.80 11.54 -5.08
CA PRO A 35 6.65 12.20 -3.80
C PRO A 35 7.45 13.51 -3.75
N PRO A 36 6.89 14.61 -3.23
CA PRO A 36 7.62 15.87 -3.13
C PRO A 36 8.66 15.81 -2.01
N MET A 37 9.83 16.43 -2.27
CA MET A 37 10.91 16.60 -1.29
C MET A 37 11.31 15.27 -0.61
N ALA A 38 11.22 15.20 0.72
CA ALA A 38 11.56 14.05 1.54
C ALA A 38 10.33 13.24 1.97
N ALA A 39 9.17 13.45 1.34
CA ALA A 39 7.99 12.63 1.61
C ALA A 39 8.26 11.19 1.16
N LYS A 40 7.89 10.24 2.01
CA LYS A 40 8.03 8.80 1.75
C LYS A 40 6.66 8.15 1.70
N THR A 41 6.52 7.10 0.91
CA THR A 41 5.31 6.27 0.99
C THR A 41 5.16 5.70 2.40
N ASP A 42 3.93 5.46 2.85
CA ASP A 42 3.72 4.91 4.19
C ASP A 42 4.47 3.59 4.38
N LEU A 43 4.57 2.79 3.32
CA LEU A 43 5.34 1.54 3.34
C LEU A 43 6.83 1.78 3.58
N GLU A 44 7.45 2.76 2.92
CA GLU A 44 8.86 3.12 3.15
C GLU A 44 9.08 3.63 4.58
N ILE A 45 8.14 4.41 5.13
CA ILE A 45 8.20 4.85 6.52
C ILE A 45 8.19 3.63 7.46
N PHE A 46 7.27 2.68 7.25
CA PHE A 46 7.24 1.46 8.05
C PHE A 46 8.48 0.59 7.85
N GLN A 47 9.02 0.51 6.64
CA GLN A 47 10.27 -0.20 6.36
C GLN A 47 11.45 0.38 7.15
N GLU A 48 11.60 1.71 7.16
CA GLU A 48 12.64 2.39 7.94
C GLU A 48 12.47 2.16 9.45
N LEU A 49 11.23 2.18 9.95
CA LEU A 49 10.96 1.85 11.34
C LEU A 49 11.31 0.39 11.67
N LEU A 50 10.95 -0.56 10.81
CA LEU A 50 11.27 -1.97 10.99
C LEU A 50 12.79 -2.21 10.99
N ASP A 51 13.54 -1.47 10.18
CA ASP A 51 15.01 -1.54 10.16
C ASP A 51 15.64 -1.12 11.48
N LEU A 52 15.08 -0.13 12.18
CA LEU A 52 15.55 0.27 13.51
C LEU A 52 15.41 -0.84 14.56
N PHE A 53 14.52 -1.81 14.31
CA PHE A 53 14.26 -2.94 15.20
C PHE A 53 14.79 -4.27 14.66
N ASP A 54 15.56 -4.25 13.56
CA ASP A 54 16.06 -5.45 12.87
C ASP A 54 14.93 -6.45 12.49
N LEU A 55 13.75 -5.92 12.13
CA LEU A 55 12.58 -6.74 11.80
C LEU A 55 12.44 -6.98 10.29
N PRO A 56 11.81 -8.11 9.87
CA PRO A 56 11.58 -8.38 8.46
C PRO A 56 10.64 -7.35 7.84
N LYS A 57 10.97 -6.88 6.64
CA LYS A 57 10.16 -5.90 5.90
C LYS A 57 9.85 -6.37 4.48
N ALA A 58 8.63 -6.10 4.02
CA ALA A 58 8.26 -6.36 2.63
C ALA A 58 8.82 -5.25 1.75
N LEU A 59 9.47 -5.58 0.63
CA LEU A 59 10.16 -4.60 -0.23
C LEU A 59 9.23 -3.71 -1.07
N ARG A 60 8.02 -4.20 -1.40
CA ARG A 60 7.09 -3.53 -2.32
C ARG A 60 5.65 -3.76 -1.89
N ALA A 61 4.79 -2.78 -2.16
CA ALA A 61 3.35 -2.87 -1.85
C ALA A 61 2.67 -4.09 -2.51
N GLN A 62 3.14 -4.54 -3.67
CA GLN A 62 2.66 -5.75 -4.33
C GLN A 62 2.83 -7.01 -3.48
N LEU A 63 3.95 -7.12 -2.77
CA LEU A 63 4.24 -8.28 -1.92
C LEU A 63 3.36 -8.26 -0.68
N VAL A 64 3.16 -7.08 -0.08
CA VAL A 64 2.21 -6.90 1.03
C VAL A 64 0.80 -7.27 0.58
N PHE A 65 0.36 -6.80 -0.59
CA PHE A 65 -0.97 -7.12 -1.11
C PHE A 65 -1.13 -8.62 -1.40
N LYS A 66 -0.09 -9.27 -1.94
CA LYS A 66 -0.09 -10.73 -2.15
C LYS A 66 -0.26 -11.48 -0.82
N GLU A 67 0.45 -11.09 0.23
CA GLU A 67 0.31 -11.69 1.56
C GLU A 67 -1.09 -11.46 2.15
N ILE A 68 -1.67 -10.26 1.97
CA ILE A 68 -3.07 -9.99 2.34
C ILE A 68 -4.02 -10.90 1.58
N ALA A 69 -3.84 -11.08 0.27
CA ALA A 69 -4.66 -11.95 -0.56
C ALA A 69 -4.58 -13.43 -0.16
N GLU A 70 -3.42 -13.89 0.32
CA GLU A 70 -3.25 -15.26 0.84
C GLU A 70 -3.97 -15.47 2.17
N LYS A 71 -4.04 -14.45 3.04
CA LYS A 71 -4.53 -14.58 4.42
C LYS A 71 -5.97 -14.12 4.65
N VAL A 72 -6.49 -13.21 3.81
CA VAL A 72 -7.78 -12.55 4.04
C VAL A 72 -8.79 -12.98 2.98
N LYS A 73 -9.84 -13.70 3.40
CA LYS A 73 -10.86 -14.32 2.52
C LYS A 73 -11.33 -13.40 1.38
N GLY A 74 -11.71 -12.17 1.68
CA GLY A 74 -12.26 -11.26 0.66
C GLY A 74 -11.25 -10.72 -0.36
N TYR A 75 -9.97 -11.01 -0.21
CA TYR A 75 -8.91 -10.67 -1.16
C TYR A 75 -8.33 -11.90 -1.88
N GLN A 76 -8.81 -13.11 -1.58
CA GLN A 76 -8.28 -14.34 -2.15
C GLN A 76 -8.37 -14.34 -3.68
N GLY A 77 -7.31 -14.81 -4.32
CA GLY A 77 -7.21 -14.86 -5.79
C GLY A 77 -6.91 -13.51 -6.46
N MET A 78 -6.79 -12.41 -5.71
CA MET A 78 -6.44 -11.10 -6.26
C MET A 78 -4.92 -10.92 -6.33
N ASP A 79 -4.41 -10.47 -7.47
CA ASP A 79 -3.06 -9.94 -7.63
C ASP A 79 -3.11 -8.67 -8.49
N TYR A 80 -2.00 -7.92 -8.56
CA TYR A 80 -1.97 -6.66 -9.33
C TYR A 80 -2.32 -6.82 -10.81
N ARG A 81 -2.09 -7.98 -11.41
CA ARG A 81 -2.41 -8.24 -12.83
C ARG A 81 -3.90 -8.54 -12.97
N GLY A 82 -4.45 -9.35 -12.07
CA GLY A 82 -5.86 -9.74 -12.05
C GLY A 82 -6.82 -8.60 -11.75
N LEU A 83 -6.37 -7.58 -10.98
CA LEU A 83 -7.19 -6.39 -10.72
C LEU A 83 -7.60 -5.65 -12.01
N GLY A 84 -6.74 -5.63 -13.04
CA GLY A 84 -7.01 -4.89 -14.28
C GLY A 84 -7.32 -3.40 -14.05
N ASP A 85 -7.90 -2.75 -15.06
CA ASP A 85 -8.20 -1.31 -15.00
C ASP A 85 -9.50 -0.98 -14.23
N LEU A 86 -10.42 -1.95 -14.14
CA LEU A 86 -11.70 -1.78 -13.44
C LEU A 86 -11.69 -2.33 -12.01
N GLY A 87 -10.58 -2.88 -11.54
CA GLY A 87 -10.52 -3.55 -10.25
C GLY A 87 -11.41 -4.80 -10.15
N MET A 88 -11.43 -5.41 -8.97
CA MET A 88 -12.24 -6.59 -8.66
C MET A 88 -13.11 -6.34 -7.44
N ALA A 89 -14.34 -6.88 -7.44
CA ALA A 89 -15.15 -6.92 -6.22
C ALA A 89 -14.56 -7.93 -5.24
N LYS A 90 -14.55 -7.60 -3.95
CA LYS A 90 -14.24 -8.56 -2.89
C LYS A 90 -15.28 -9.68 -2.88
N GLY A 91 -14.82 -10.92 -2.73
CA GLY A 91 -15.65 -12.11 -2.55
C GLY A 91 -15.95 -12.43 -1.09
#